data_AF-A0A353NQI3-F1
#
_entry.id   AF-A0A353NQI3-F1
#
_cell.length_a   1.000
_cell.length_b   1.000
_cell.length_c   1.000
_cell.angle_alpha   90.00
_cell.angle_beta   90.00
_cell.angle_gamma   90.00
#
_symmetry.space_group_name_H-M   'P 1'
#
loop_
_entity.id
_entity.type
_entity.pdbx_description
1 polymer ?
#
loop_
_entity_poly.entity_id
_entity_poly.type
_entity_poly.pdbx_seq_one_letter_code
_entity_poly.pdbx_strand_id
1 'polypeptide(L)'
;MLIHKNLFRKPVIKPLLVLVLLIFGLTIAGCGGSEDVTSENGTSTEQKDQLVLADVTWDSVNVHNRIVGFILEHGYGYPEPQYTFGETLPLLQG
;
A
#
# COMPACT_ATOMS: atom_id res chain seq x y z
N MET A 1 4.53 61.26 14.92
CA MET A 1 5.81 60.85 15.53
C MET A 1 5.83 59.33 15.52
N LEU A 2 6.34 58.71 14.43
CA LEU A 2 7.69 58.10 14.37
C LEU A 2 7.77 56.89 15.33
N ILE A 3 7.87 55.61 14.92
CA ILE A 3 8.79 55.05 13.93
C ILE A 3 8.27 53.72 13.35
N HIS A 4 8.33 53.65 12.02
CA HIS A 4 8.24 52.49 11.15
C HIS A 4 9.61 51.75 11.10
N LYS A 5 9.59 50.44 10.80
CA LYS A 5 10.71 49.54 10.41
C LYS A 5 11.34 48.66 11.51
N ASN A 6 11.05 47.35 11.48
CA ASN A 6 12.02 46.30 11.08
C ASN A 6 11.56 44.87 11.44
N LEU A 7 10.42 44.40 10.90
CA LEU A 7 10.02 42.98 11.02
C LEU A 7 10.54 42.08 9.88
N PHE A 8 11.36 42.62 8.97
CA PHE A 8 11.91 41.90 7.81
C PHE A 8 13.44 41.97 7.80
N ARG A 9 14.11 41.28 8.73
CA ARG A 9 15.55 41.02 8.61
C ARG A 9 15.75 39.64 8.00
N LYS A 10 16.35 39.64 6.81
CA LYS A 10 16.48 38.55 5.84
C LYS A 10 17.74 37.67 6.04
N PRO A 11 17.85 36.82 7.09
CA PRO A 11 18.72 35.65 6.94
C PRO A 11 18.07 34.29 7.28
N VAL A 12 16.90 34.25 7.92
CA VAL A 12 16.30 32.98 8.42
C VAL A 12 15.33 32.34 7.43
N ILE A 13 14.76 33.10 6.49
CA ILE A 13 13.82 32.58 5.48
C ILE A 13 14.52 31.61 4.51
N LYS A 14 15.79 31.89 4.16
CA LYS A 14 16.57 31.04 3.24
C LYS A 14 16.83 29.63 3.80
N PRO A 15 17.35 29.46 5.03
CA PRO A 15 17.52 28.13 5.61
C PRO A 15 16.18 27.46 5.93
N LEU A 16 15.14 28.23 6.30
CA LEU A 16 13.79 27.69 6.54
C LEU A 16 13.17 27.09 5.26
N LEU A 17 13.31 27.77 4.12
CA LEU A 17 12.78 27.30 2.85
C LEU A 17 13.52 26.04 2.38
N VAL A 18 14.85 25.98 2.57
CA VAL A 18 15.65 24.77 2.30
C VAL A 18 15.23 23.60 3.19
N LEU A 19 14.96 23.84 4.48
CA LEU A 19 14.47 22.81 5.40
C LEU A 19 13.10 22.26 4.98
N VAL A 20 12.16 23.13 4.61
CA VAL A 20 10.82 22.73 4.16
C VAL A 20 10.90 21.93 2.85
N LEU A 21 11.74 22.35 1.91
CA LEU A 21 11.96 21.63 0.64
C LEU A 21 12.60 20.25 0.87
N LEU A 22 13.52 20.13 1.83
CA LEU A 22 14.16 18.85 2.18
C LEU A 22 13.15 17.89 2.81
N ILE A 23 12.30 18.36 3.72
CA ILE A 23 11.24 17.55 4.34
C ILE A 23 10.24 17.05 3.28
N PHE A 24 9.86 17.91 2.33
CA PHE A 24 8.96 17.53 1.22
C PHE A 24 9.63 16.60 0.20
N GLY A 25 10.96 16.62 0.08
CA GLY A 25 11.71 15.69 -0.77
C GLY A 25 11.83 14.29 -0.17
N LEU A 26 11.89 14.17 1.16
CA LEU A 26 11.99 12.88 1.85
C LEU A 26 10.68 12.05 1.79
N THR A 27 9.52 12.68 1.57
CA THR A 27 8.24 11.95 1.48
C THR A 27 8.06 11.20 0.16
N ILE A 28 8.87 11.50 -0.88
CA ILE A 28 8.81 10.82 -2.19
C ILE A 28 9.71 9.58 -2.23
N ALA A 29 10.65 9.44 -1.29
CA ALA A 29 11.42 8.22 -1.11
C ALA A 29 10.59 7.18 -0.32
N GLY A 30 9.46 6.77 -0.90
CA GLY A 30 8.84 5.50 -0.55
C GLY A 30 9.82 4.39 -0.94
N CYS A 31 10.24 3.60 0.04
CA CYS A 31 10.99 2.38 -0.18
C CYS A 31 10.11 1.40 -0.97
N GLY A 32 10.27 1.38 -2.30
CA GLY A 32 9.96 0.21 -3.09
C GLY A 32 11.13 -0.76 -2.89
N GLY A 33 11.00 -1.65 -1.91
CA GLY A 33 11.90 -2.79 -1.79
C GLY A 33 11.75 -3.65 -3.04
N SER A 34 12.78 -3.68 -3.87
CA SER A 34 12.92 -4.70 -4.90
C SER A 34 13.23 -6.02 -4.20
N GLU A 35 12.21 -6.84 -4.01
CA GLU A 35 12.40 -8.28 -3.85
C GLU A 35 12.66 -8.85 -5.24
N ASP A 36 13.88 -9.36 -5.41
CA ASP A 36 14.31 -10.15 -6.56
C ASP A 36 13.53 -11.47 -6.55
N VAL A 37 12.38 -11.51 -7.23
CA VAL A 37 11.77 -12.77 -7.66
C VAL A 37 12.49 -13.18 -8.94
N THR A 38 13.63 -13.83 -8.76
CA THR A 38 14.23 -14.65 -9.81
C THR A 38 13.33 -15.87 -10.00
N SER A 39 12.30 -15.75 -10.82
CA SER A 39 11.66 -16.89 -11.47
C SER A 39 11.83 -16.76 -12.97
N GLU A 40 13.05 -17.06 -13.40
CA GLU A 40 13.30 -17.49 -14.76
C GLU A 40 12.62 -18.85 -14.96
N ASN A 41 11.44 -18.86 -15.57
CA ASN A 41 11.08 -19.97 -16.45
C ASN A 41 10.16 -19.48 -17.57
N GLY A 42 10.74 -19.30 -18.75
CA GLY A 42 10.03 -18.98 -19.96
C GLY A 42 9.19 -20.15 -20.43
N THR A 43 7.86 -20.01 -20.27
CA THR A 43 6.81 -20.48 -21.19
C THR A 43 5.52 -19.81 -20.74
N SER A 44 5.03 -18.87 -21.54
CA SER A 44 3.87 -18.02 -21.27
C SER A 44 2.56 -18.81 -21.28
N THR A 45 2.33 -19.54 -20.19
CA THR A 45 1.00 -19.83 -19.66
C THR A 45 0.97 -19.06 -18.35
N GLU A 46 0.23 -17.96 -18.26
CA GLU A 46 0.07 -17.21 -17.00
C GLU A 46 -0.66 -18.11 -15.99
N GLN A 47 0.10 -18.92 -15.26
CA GLN A 47 -0.43 -19.72 -14.17
C GLN A 47 -0.74 -18.75 -13.03
N LYS A 48 -2.03 -18.53 -12.78
CA LYS A 48 -2.50 -17.63 -11.74
C LYS A 48 -2.24 -18.25 -10.36
N ASP A 49 -1.67 -17.47 -9.46
CA ASP A 49 -1.42 -17.90 -8.09
C ASP A 49 -2.71 -18.03 -7.27
N GLN A 50 -2.66 -18.88 -6.24
CA GLN A 50 -3.77 -19.06 -5.31
C GLN A 50 -3.89 -17.83 -4.41
N LEU A 51 -5.08 -17.24 -4.37
CA LEU A 51 -5.38 -16.05 -3.56
C LEU A 51 -5.79 -16.45 -2.14
N VAL A 52 -5.40 -15.64 -1.15
CA VAL A 52 -5.83 -15.79 0.25
C VAL A 52 -6.83 -14.69 0.59
N LEU A 53 -8.05 -15.09 0.92
CA LEU A 53 -9.13 -14.21 1.33
C LEU A 53 -9.23 -14.19 2.86
N ALA A 54 -9.30 -12.97 3.39
CA ALA A 54 -9.33 -12.72 4.81
C ALA A 54 -10.78 -12.77 5.34
N ASP A 55 -11.09 -13.79 6.15
CA ASP A 55 -12.39 -13.95 6.82
C ASP A 55 -12.36 -13.36 8.24
N VAL A 56 -13.49 -12.84 8.69
CA VAL A 56 -13.71 -12.32 10.06
C VAL A 56 -14.96 -12.95 10.67
N THR A 57 -15.27 -12.65 11.93
CA THR A 57 -16.46 -13.19 12.62
C THR A 57 -17.81 -12.80 12.02
N TRP A 58 -17.88 -11.81 11.12
CA TRP A 58 -19.14 -11.32 10.56
C TRP A 58 -19.60 -12.19 9.38
N ASP A 59 -20.80 -12.78 9.51
CA ASP A 59 -21.40 -13.62 8.46
C ASP A 59 -21.48 -12.91 7.09
N SER A 60 -21.72 -11.60 7.09
CA SER A 60 -21.77 -10.81 5.87
C SER A 60 -20.45 -10.88 5.11
N VAL A 61 -19.30 -10.76 5.79
CA VAL A 61 -17.97 -10.84 5.15
C VAL A 61 -17.75 -12.24 4.58
N ASN A 62 -18.08 -13.28 5.34
CA ASN A 62 -17.93 -14.66 4.89
C ASN A 62 -18.74 -14.94 3.62
N VAL A 63 -19.98 -14.42 3.53
CA VAL A 63 -20.81 -14.53 2.32
C VAL A 63 -20.16 -13.84 1.13
N HIS A 64 -19.68 -12.59 1.30
CA HIS A 64 -19.01 -11.87 0.21
C HIS A 64 -17.74 -12.59 -0.26
N ASN A 65 -16.92 -13.08 0.68
CA ASN A 65 -15.69 -13.81 0.38
C ASN A 65 -15.97 -15.12 -0.37
N ARG A 66 -17.09 -15.80 -0.08
CA ARG A 66 -17.52 -16.99 -0.86
C ARG A 66 -17.97 -16.63 -2.27
N ILE A 67 -18.74 -15.55 -2.43
CA ILE A 67 -19.17 -15.08 -3.75
C ILE A 67 -17.96 -14.69 -4.60
N VAL A 68 -17.01 -13.95 -4.02
CA VAL A 68 -15.76 -13.55 -4.69
C VAL A 68 -14.97 -14.79 -5.09
N GLY A 69 -14.80 -15.76 -4.20
CA GLY A 69 -14.07 -16.99 -4.53
C GLY A 69 -14.70 -17.77 -5.67
N PHE A 70 -16.03 -17.88 -5.67
CA PHE A 70 -16.76 -18.52 -6.77
C PHE A 70 -16.50 -17.83 -8.12
N ILE A 71 -16.51 -16.49 -8.16
CA ILE A 71 -16.25 -15.70 -9.37
C ILE A 71 -14.78 -15.84 -9.81
N LEU A 72 -13.83 -15.87 -8.88
CA LEU A 72 -12.41 -16.04 -9.19
C LEU A 72 -12.14 -17.38 -9.87
N GLU A 73 -12.70 -18.46 -9.30
CA GLU A 73 -12.55 -19.82 -9.81
C GLU A 73 -13.23 -19.98 -11.18
N HIS A 74 -14.52 -19.65 -11.26
CA HIS A 74 -15.34 -19.98 -12.44
C HIS A 74 -15.38 -18.87 -13.50
N GLY A 75 -15.10 -17.62 -13.10
CA GLY A 75 -15.15 -16.46 -13.99
C GLY A 75 -13.78 -16.03 -14.51
N TYR A 76 -12.72 -16.14 -13.70
CA TYR A 76 -11.38 -15.65 -14.04
C TYR A 76 -10.32 -16.76 -14.16
N GLY A 77 -10.67 -18.01 -13.84
CA GLY A 77 -9.78 -19.16 -13.93
C GLY A 77 -8.63 -19.13 -12.93
N TYR A 78 -8.84 -18.51 -11.76
CA TYR A 78 -7.94 -18.64 -10.63
C TYR A 78 -8.12 -20.02 -9.96
N PRO A 79 -7.09 -20.55 -9.29
CA PRO A 79 -7.28 -21.65 -8.35
C PRO A 79 -8.27 -21.30 -7.23
N GLU A 80 -8.88 -22.32 -6.60
CA GLU A 80 -9.77 -22.13 -5.45
C GLU A 80 -9.08 -21.30 -4.35
N PRO A 81 -9.66 -20.16 -3.92
CA PRO A 81 -9.02 -19.31 -2.92
C PRO A 81 -8.95 -19.97 -1.54
N GLN A 82 -7.86 -19.70 -0.82
CA GLN A 82 -7.73 -20.07 0.59
C GLN A 82 -8.45 -19.03 1.45
N TYR A 83 -9.12 -19.47 2.51
CA TYR A 83 -9.76 -18.58 3.48
C TYR A 83 -9.01 -18.61 4.81
N THR A 84 -8.48 -17.46 5.23
CA THR A 84 -7.76 -17.31 6.48
C THR A 84 -8.56 -16.44 7.42
N PHE A 85 -8.90 -17.00 8.58
CA PHE A 85 -9.59 -16.27 9.62
C PHE A 85 -8.61 -15.38 10.38
N GLY A 86 -8.96 -14.12 10.58
CA GLY A 86 -8.25 -13.24 11.48
C GLY A 86 -9.13 -12.06 11.87
N GLU A 87 -8.82 -11.43 13.00
CA GLU A 87 -9.40 -10.13 13.36
C GLU A 87 -8.42 -9.03 12.95
N THR A 88 -8.76 -7.75 13.17
CA THR A 88 -8.13 -6.57 12.52
C THR A 88 -6.60 -6.49 12.49
N LEU A 89 -5.86 -7.17 13.38
CA LEU A 89 -4.40 -7.12 13.40
C LEU A 89 -3.73 -8.23 12.56
N PRO A 90 -4.04 -9.53 12.74
CA PRO A 90 -3.47 -10.59 11.90
C PRO A 90 -3.71 -10.45 10.38
N LEU A 91 -4.87 -9.91 9.96
CA LEU A 91 -5.20 -9.83 8.53
C LEU A 91 -4.53 -8.66 7.79
N LEU A 92 -4.03 -7.67 8.52
CA LEU A 92 -3.44 -6.46 7.93
C LEU A 92 -1.98 -6.64 7.55
N GLN A 93 -1.35 -7.75 7.96
CA GLN A 93 0.09 -7.93 7.88
C GLN A 93 0.57 -8.77 6.69
N GLY A 94 -0.35 -9.18 5.80
CA GLY A 94 -0.07 -9.68 4.44
C GLY A 94 0.95 -10.81 4.34
#